data_AF-A0A938V716-F1
#
_entry.id   AF-A0A938V716-F1
#
_cell.length_a   1.000
_cell.length_b   1.000
_cell.length_c   1.000
_cell.angle_alpha   90.00
_cell.angle_beta   90.00
_cell.angle_gamma   90.00
#
_symmetry.space_group_name_H-M   'P 1'
#
loop_
_entity.id
_entity.type
_entity.pdbx_description
1 polymer ?
#
loop_
_entity_poly.entity_id
_entity_poly.type
_entity_poly.pdbx_seq_one_letter_code
_entity_poly.pdbx_strand_id
1 'polypeptide(L)'
;MVPAGYYAILWTDDEGSVLVRFPQHPGVNTFGRDQEEAENMAREALNVALESDFERAVKLPALRKPRAGEGERVVMVPLDADVRMAYVLREWREDAGFTQQEMAARLGVSYQAYQRMERPGRSNLTVATLDRIARALQRELVIAVQ
;
A
#
# COMPACT_ATOMS: atom_id res chain seq x y z
N MET A 1 -8.26 -0.91 -8.53
CA MET A 1 -7.02 -1.72 -8.61
C MET A 1 -5.94 -1.02 -7.81
N VAL A 2 -5.52 -1.68 -6.74
CA VAL A 2 -4.46 -1.20 -5.86
C VAL A 2 -3.09 -1.18 -6.58
N PRO A 3 -2.41 -0.03 -6.66
CA PRO A 3 -1.12 0.07 -7.34
C PRO A 3 -0.03 -0.72 -6.60
N ALA A 4 1.02 -1.10 -7.32
CA ALA A 4 2.19 -1.77 -6.74
C ALA A 4 3.11 -0.82 -5.96
N GLY A 5 2.94 0.49 -6.14
CA GLY A 5 3.78 1.54 -5.60
C GLY A 5 3.30 2.91 -6.06
N TYR A 6 3.96 3.96 -5.59
CA TYR A 6 3.72 5.33 -6.03
C TYR A 6 5.02 5.98 -6.49
N TYR A 7 4.89 6.95 -7.39
CA TYR A 7 6.04 7.71 -7.84
C TYR A 7 6.46 8.73 -6.78
N ALA A 8 7.74 8.71 -6.42
CA ALA A 8 8.38 9.76 -5.67
C ALA A 8 9.20 10.65 -6.62
N ILE A 9 9.33 11.91 -6.24
CA ILE A 9 10.26 12.85 -6.87
C ILE A 9 11.39 13.13 -5.88
N LEU A 10 12.61 12.93 -6.34
CA LEU A 10 13.83 13.10 -5.56
C LEU A 10 14.68 14.22 -6.15
N TRP A 11 15.31 15.02 -5.29
CA TRP A 11 16.26 16.04 -5.68
C TRP A 11 17.29 16.25 -4.57
N THR A 12 18.48 16.73 -4.95
CA THR A 12 19.54 17.05 -3.98
C THR A 12 19.46 18.53 -3.61
N ASP A 13 19.54 18.85 -2.33
CA ASP A 13 19.63 20.23 -1.84
C ASP A 13 21.07 20.76 -1.87
N ASP A 14 21.27 21.98 -1.39
CA ASP A 14 22.58 22.64 -1.32
C ASP A 14 23.52 22.04 -0.26
N GLU A 15 22.97 21.34 0.74
CA GLU A 15 23.72 20.61 1.77
C GLU A 15 24.12 19.19 1.33
N GLY A 16 23.63 18.74 0.16
CA GLY A 16 23.92 17.43 -0.41
C GLY A 16 22.95 16.32 0.04
N SER A 17 21.91 16.65 0.80
CA SER A 17 20.87 15.70 1.19
C SER A 17 19.93 15.43 0.02
N VAL A 18 19.43 14.20 -0.07
CA VAL A 18 18.45 13.80 -1.09
C VAL A 18 17.05 13.88 -0.49
N LEU A 19 16.30 14.89 -0.91
CA LEU A 19 14.92 15.15 -0.48
C LEU A 19 13.95 14.32 -1.33
N VAL A 20 12.84 13.91 -0.72
CA VAL A 20 11.82 13.06 -1.34
C VAL A 20 10.42 13.60 -1.08
N ARG A 21 9.59 13.65 -2.13
CA ARG A 21 8.15 13.93 -2.03
C ARG A 21 7.30 13.01 -2.90
N PHE A 22 6.06 12.79 -2.49
CA PHE A 22 5.06 12.03 -3.26
C PHE A 22 3.95 12.93 -3.78
N PRO A 23 3.87 13.22 -5.10
CA PRO A 23 2.83 14.08 -5.65
C PRO A 23 1.40 13.63 -5.36
N GLN A 24 1.16 12.32 -5.30
CA GLN A 24 -0.13 11.72 -4.96
C GLN A 24 -0.39 11.64 -3.46
N HIS A 25 0.66 11.75 -2.64
CA HIS A 25 0.57 11.72 -1.19
C HIS A 25 1.27 12.97 -0.62
N PRO A 26 0.70 14.18 -0.79
CA PRO A 26 1.42 15.44 -0.49
C PRO A 26 1.90 15.59 0.96
N GLY A 27 1.32 14.84 1.90
CA GLY A 27 1.75 14.79 3.31
C GLY A 27 2.94 13.86 3.57
N VAL A 28 3.36 13.07 2.59
CA VAL A 28 4.48 12.13 2.71
C VAL A 28 5.71 12.76 2.08
N ASN A 29 6.63 13.17 2.95
CA ASN A 29 7.92 13.75 2.58
C ASN A 29 8.98 13.17 3.52
N THR A 30 10.18 12.98 3.00
CA THR A 30 11.32 12.46 3.77
C THR A 30 12.62 12.84 3.08
N PHE A 31 13.76 12.42 3.62
CA PHE A 31 15.07 12.67 3.05
C PHE A 31 16.06 11.58 3.47
N GLY A 32 17.20 11.53 2.78
CA GLY A 32 18.35 10.71 3.15
C GLY A 32 19.66 11.45 2.85
N ARG A 33 20.76 10.99 3.44
CA ARG A 33 22.10 11.55 3.21
C ARG A 33 22.64 11.20 1.82
N ASP A 34 22.09 10.15 1.21
CA ASP A 34 22.38 9.73 -0.14
C ASP A 34 21.13 9.16 -0.82
N GLN A 35 21.29 8.72 -2.06
CA GLN A 35 20.19 8.17 -2.87
C GLN A 35 19.58 6.91 -2.25
N GLU A 36 20.41 6.00 -1.75
CA GLU A 36 19.96 4.70 -1.23
C GLU A 36 19.17 4.90 0.06
N GLU A 37 19.69 5.72 0.97
CA GLU A 37 19.00 6.06 2.20
C GLU A 37 17.67 6.79 1.91
N ALA A 38 17.67 7.75 0.98
CA ALA A 38 16.45 8.48 0.62
C ALA A 38 15.38 7.56 0.04
N GLU A 39 15.75 6.59 -0.81
CA GLU A 39 14.80 5.60 -1.35
C GLU A 39 14.26 4.65 -0.26
N ASN A 40 15.11 4.22 0.67
CA ASN A 40 14.67 3.41 1.82
C ASN A 40 13.71 4.18 2.73
N MET A 41 14.06 5.43 3.06
CA MET A 41 13.21 6.33 3.83
C MET A 41 11.90 6.64 3.11
N ALA A 42 11.92 6.79 1.78
CA ALA A 42 10.73 6.99 0.97
C ALA A 42 9.77 5.82 1.07
N ARG A 43 10.30 4.59 1.02
CA ARG A 43 9.51 3.36 1.15
C ARG A 43 8.87 3.28 2.52
N GLU A 44 9.62 3.51 3.59
CA GLU A 44 9.09 3.48 4.95
C GLU A 44 8.01 4.54 5.14
N ALA A 45 8.29 5.80 4.79
CA ALA A 45 7.36 6.91 4.95
C ALA A 45 6.05 6.69 4.16
N LEU A 46 6.15 6.17 2.93
CA LEU A 46 4.97 5.85 2.12
C LEU A 46 4.13 4.76 2.78
N ASN A 47 4.74 3.65 3.21
CA ASN A 47 4.00 2.53 3.78
C ASN A 47 3.34 2.93 5.11
N VAL A 48 4.06 3.59 6.03
CA VAL A 48 3.51 4.09 7.31
C VAL A 48 2.33 5.05 7.10
N ALA A 49 2.44 5.95 6.11
CA ALA A 49 1.35 6.86 5.78
C ALA A 49 0.12 6.11 5.27
N LEU A 50 0.31 5.10 4.44
CA LEU A 50 -0.78 4.27 3.92
C LEU A 50 -1.41 3.38 5.00
N GLU A 51 -0.66 2.88 5.97
CA GLU A 51 -1.26 2.21 7.14
C GLU A 51 -2.23 3.14 7.89
N SER A 52 -1.81 4.39 8.10
CA SER A 52 -2.61 5.42 8.78
C SER A 52 -3.84 5.81 7.97
N ASP A 53 -3.69 5.99 6.66
CA ASP A 53 -4.78 6.29 5.74
C ASP A 53 -5.80 5.15 5.62
N PHE A 54 -5.33 3.90 5.71
CA PHE A 54 -6.19 2.73 5.72
C PHE A 54 -7.12 2.71 6.93
N GLU A 55 -6.64 3.04 8.13
CA GLU A 55 -7.47 3.14 9.34
C GLU A 55 -8.53 4.23 9.24
N ARG A 56 -8.22 5.31 8.52
CA ARG A 56 -9.11 6.45 8.27
C ARG A 56 -10.05 6.27 7.07
N ALA A 57 -10.02 5.11 6.42
CA ALA A 57 -10.77 4.80 5.20
C ALA A 57 -10.54 5.82 4.06
N VAL A 58 -9.33 6.37 3.98
CA VAL A 58 -8.93 7.24 2.86
C VAL A 58 -8.79 6.38 1.61
N LYS A 59 -9.43 6.81 0.52
CA LYS A 59 -9.28 6.15 -0.78
C LYS A 59 -7.89 6.40 -1.34
N LEU A 60 -7.29 5.35 -1.88
CA LEU A 60 -6.02 5.46 -2.59
C LEU A 60 -6.16 6.39 -3.80
N PRO A 61 -5.22 7.34 -3.99
CA PRO A 61 -5.20 8.17 -5.18
C PRO A 61 -4.86 7.34 -6.42
N ALA A 62 -5.30 7.79 -7.59
CA ALA A 62 -4.92 7.16 -8.85
C ALA A 62 -3.41 7.34 -9.09
N LEU A 63 -2.73 6.26 -9.50
CA LEU A 63 -1.33 6.32 -9.90
C LEU A 63 -1.17 7.21 -11.14
N ARG A 64 -0.27 8.19 -11.08
CA ARG A 64 0.07 9.06 -12.22
C ARG A 64 1.58 9.28 -12.25
N LYS A 65 2.22 9.08 -13.39
CA LYS A 65 3.66 9.38 -13.51
C LYS A 65 3.85 10.90 -13.55
N PRO A 66 4.55 11.51 -12.57
CA PRO A 66 4.84 12.93 -12.63
C PRO A 66 5.90 13.23 -13.69
N ARG A 67 6.02 14.51 -14.05
CA ARG A 67 7.15 15.02 -14.84
C ARG A 67 8.25 15.45 -13.87
N ALA A 68 9.49 15.08 -14.17
CA ALA A 68 10.66 15.60 -13.47
C ALA A 68 10.96 17.02 -13.94
N GLY A 69 11.26 17.92 -13.00
CA GLY A 69 11.93 19.19 -13.27
C GLY A 69 13.44 19.03 -13.47
N GLU A 70 14.13 20.16 -13.67
CA GLU A 70 15.59 20.19 -13.73
C GLU A 70 16.19 19.74 -12.39
N GLY A 71 17.16 18.82 -12.43
CA GLY A 71 17.78 18.24 -11.24
C GLY A 71 16.92 17.22 -10.48
N GLU A 72 15.65 17.02 -10.86
CA GLU A 72 14.77 16.05 -10.22
C GLU A 72 14.85 14.66 -10.87
N ARG A 73 14.65 13.61 -10.07
CA ARG A 73 14.45 12.23 -10.53
C ARG A 73 13.09 11.70 -10.10
N VAL A 74 12.46 10.93 -10.98
CA VAL A 74 11.21 10.22 -10.69
C VAL A 74 11.52 8.74 -10.49
N VAL A 75 11.21 8.22 -9.31
CA VAL A 75 11.42 6.80 -8.97
C VAL A 75 10.08 6.17 -8.57
N MET A 76 9.93 4.87 -8.83
CA MET A 76 8.80 4.11 -8.32
C MET A 76 9.17 3.56 -6.94
N VAL A 77 8.41 3.94 -5.92
CA VAL A 77 8.58 3.41 -4.56
C VAL A 77 7.51 2.34 -4.34
N PRO A 78 7.90 1.08 -4.11
CA PRO A 78 6.95 -0.01 -3.96
C PRO A 78 6.19 0.07 -2.64
N LEU A 79 4.96 -0.43 -2.65
CA LEU A 79 4.25 -0.78 -1.42
C LEU A 79 4.79 -2.09 -0.87
N ASP A 80 4.82 -2.21 0.45
CA ASP A 80 5.06 -3.47 1.11
C ASP A 80 3.91 -4.44 0.83
N ALA A 81 4.27 -5.72 0.74
CA ALA A 81 3.34 -6.75 0.28
C ALA A 81 2.10 -6.86 1.18
N ASP A 82 2.28 -6.71 2.48
CA ASP A 82 1.23 -6.76 3.49
C ASP A 82 0.32 -5.52 3.45
N VAL A 83 0.91 -4.33 3.29
CA VAL A 83 0.16 -3.07 3.09
C VAL A 83 -0.70 -3.18 1.83
N ARG A 84 -0.08 -3.55 0.71
CA ARG A 84 -0.80 -3.71 -0.57
C ARG A 84 -1.89 -4.77 -0.48
N MET A 85 -1.61 -5.91 0.14
CA MET A 85 -2.57 -7.00 0.34
C MET A 85 -3.79 -6.52 1.13
N ALA A 86 -3.61 -5.79 2.23
CA ALA A 86 -4.70 -5.23 3.01
C ALA A 86 -5.66 -4.35 2.17
N TYR A 87 -5.10 -3.46 1.35
CA TYR A 87 -5.91 -2.66 0.41
C TYR A 87 -6.62 -3.51 -0.64
N VAL A 88 -5.97 -4.56 -1.17
CA VAL A 88 -6.58 -5.46 -2.16
C VAL A 88 -7.76 -6.21 -1.57
N LEU A 89 -7.60 -6.77 -0.36
CA LEU A 89 -8.67 -7.50 0.32
C LEU A 89 -9.87 -6.59 0.61
N ARG A 90 -9.61 -5.36 1.08
CA ARG A 90 -10.66 -4.35 1.26
C ARG A 90 -11.36 -4.01 -0.05
N GLU A 91 -10.62 -3.71 -1.11
CA GLU A 91 -11.16 -3.39 -2.44
C GLU A 91 -12.05 -4.53 -2.95
N TRP A 92 -11.57 -5.78 -2.89
CA TRP A 92 -12.34 -6.94 -3.33
C TRP A 92 -13.62 -7.15 -2.53
N ARG A 93 -13.57 -6.94 -1.22
CA ARG A 93 -14.75 -7.05 -0.35
C ARG A 93 -15.77 -5.96 -0.68
N GLU A 94 -15.32 -4.72 -0.84
CA GLU A 94 -16.18 -3.57 -1.15
C GLU A 94 -16.79 -3.69 -2.55
N ASP A 95 -16.02 -4.13 -3.56
CA ASP A 95 -16.50 -4.42 -4.91
C ASP A 95 -17.60 -5.51 -4.92
N ALA A 96 -17.49 -6.48 -4.01
CA ALA A 96 -18.49 -7.53 -3.83
C ALA A 96 -19.70 -7.09 -2.98
N GLY A 97 -19.70 -5.84 -2.49
CA GLY A 97 -20.80 -5.27 -1.70
C GLY A 97 -20.88 -5.78 -0.26
N PHE A 98 -19.82 -6.40 0.27
CA PHE A 98 -19.83 -6.94 1.63
C PHE A 98 -19.26 -5.96 2.66
N THR A 99 -19.90 -5.88 3.81
CA THR A 99 -19.30 -5.36 5.03
C THR A 99 -18.28 -6.36 5.60
N GLN A 100 -17.40 -5.90 6.49
CA GLN A 100 -16.48 -6.80 7.21
C GLN A 100 -17.23 -7.87 8.02
N GLN A 101 -18.42 -7.55 8.55
CA GLN A 101 -19.22 -8.48 9.33
C GLN A 101 -19.84 -9.58 8.45
N GLU A 102 -20.37 -9.22 7.29
CA GLU A 102 -20.90 -10.20 6.33
C GLU A 102 -19.80 -11.10 5.78
N MET A 103 -18.63 -10.53 5.50
CA MET A 103 -17.51 -11.32 5.01
C MET A 103 -16.95 -12.27 6.08
N ALA A 104 -16.92 -11.84 7.35
CA ALA A 104 -16.59 -12.70 8.48
C ALA A 104 -17.57 -13.88 8.60
N ALA A 105 -18.89 -13.60 8.52
CA ALA A 105 -19.93 -14.62 8.56
C ALA A 105 -19.79 -15.62 7.39
N ARG A 106 -19.53 -15.11 6.18
CA ARG A 106 -19.31 -15.92 4.98
C ARG A 106 -18.09 -16.84 5.09
N LEU A 107 -17.04 -16.41 5.78
CA LEU A 107 -15.83 -17.20 6.02
C LEU A 107 -15.94 -18.13 7.25
N GLY A 108 -17.00 -18.01 8.04
CA GLY A 108 -17.16 -18.74 9.30
C GLY A 108 -16.14 -18.33 10.36
N VAL A 109 -15.75 -17.06 10.41
CA VAL A 109 -14.80 -16.51 11.40
C VAL A 109 -15.44 -15.37 12.19
N SER A 110 -14.84 -15.01 13.34
CA SER A 110 -15.32 -13.84 14.10
C SER A 110 -15.04 -12.54 13.37
N TYR A 111 -15.84 -11.51 13.65
CA TYR A 111 -15.63 -10.16 13.12
C TYR A 111 -14.22 -9.64 13.41
N GLN A 112 -13.72 -9.82 14.65
CA GLN A 112 -12.38 -9.39 15.05
C GLN A 112 -11.28 -10.19 14.35
N ALA A 113 -11.52 -11.47 14.03
CA ALA A 113 -10.59 -12.24 13.23
C ALA A 113 -10.50 -11.66 11.82
N TYR A 114 -11.64 -11.45 11.15
CA TYR A 114 -11.66 -10.87 9.80
C TYR A 114 -11.11 -9.44 9.75
N GLN A 115 -11.48 -8.59 10.71
CA GLN A 115 -10.97 -7.23 10.79
C GLN A 115 -9.44 -7.20 10.86
N ARG A 116 -8.80 -8.14 11.58
CA ARG A 116 -7.33 -8.27 11.60
C ARG A 116 -6.74 -8.71 10.27
N MET A 117 -7.48 -9.50 9.46
CA MET A 117 -7.01 -9.95 8.15
C MET A 117 -6.82 -8.77 7.18
N GLU A 118 -7.65 -7.74 7.31
CA GLU A 118 -7.55 -6.53 6.49
C GLU A 118 -6.58 -5.49 7.05
N ARG A 119 -5.93 -5.66 8.21
CA ARG A 119 -5.06 -4.62 8.77
C ARG A 119 -3.66 -4.62 8.11
N PRO A 120 -3.22 -3.51 7.49
CA PRO A 120 -1.83 -3.30 7.07
C PRO A 120 -0.85 -3.44 8.25
N GLY A 121 0.40 -3.86 8.02
CA GLY A 121 1.46 -3.91 9.03
C GLY A 121 1.28 -4.99 10.12
N ARG A 122 0.12 -5.65 10.19
CA ARG A 122 -0.26 -6.54 11.30
C ARG A 122 -0.95 -7.83 10.89
N SER A 123 -1.25 -8.01 9.60
CA SER A 123 -1.88 -9.22 9.08
C SER A 123 -0.81 -10.25 8.68
N ASN A 124 -0.77 -11.38 9.38
CA ASN A 124 0.07 -12.53 9.00
C ASN A 124 -0.82 -13.61 8.36
N LEU A 125 -1.30 -13.34 7.15
CA LEU A 125 -2.19 -14.25 6.44
C LEU A 125 -1.40 -15.35 5.77
N THR A 126 -1.83 -16.60 6.02
CA THR A 126 -1.32 -17.73 5.26
C THR A 126 -1.90 -17.73 3.84
N VAL A 127 -1.16 -18.32 2.90
CA VAL A 127 -1.66 -18.56 1.52
C VAL A 127 -3.01 -19.27 1.52
N ALA A 128 -3.21 -20.24 2.42
CA ALA A 128 -4.49 -20.94 2.57
C ALA A 128 -5.64 -20.02 3.00
N THR A 129 -5.36 -19.00 3.81
CA THR A 129 -6.37 -18.01 4.23
C THR A 129 -6.70 -17.07 3.07
N LEU A 130 -5.69 -16.63 2.33
CA LEU A 130 -5.88 -15.82 1.12
C LEU A 130 -6.71 -16.56 0.07
N ASP A 131 -6.44 -17.84 -0.17
CA ASP A 131 -7.21 -18.67 -1.10
C ASP A 131 -8.67 -18.82 -0.65
N ARG A 132 -8.92 -19.03 0.65
CA ARG A 132 -10.28 -19.04 1.22
C ARG A 132 -11.02 -17.74 0.99
N ILE A 133 -10.35 -16.59 1.21
CA ILE A 133 -10.95 -15.28 0.97
C ILE A 133 -11.27 -15.09 -0.51
N ALA A 134 -10.31 -15.41 -1.39
CA ALA A 134 -10.50 -15.30 -2.84
C ALA A 134 -11.69 -16.14 -3.31
N ARG A 135 -11.76 -17.42 -2.92
CA ARG A 135 -12.88 -18.33 -3.27
C ARG A 135 -14.22 -17.82 -2.74
N ALA A 136 -14.26 -17.31 -1.50
CA ALA A 136 -15.47 -16.73 -0.95
C ALA A 136 -15.97 -15.54 -1.78
N LEU A 137 -15.07 -14.79 -2.42
CA LEU A 137 -15.37 -13.68 -3.33
C LEU A 137 -15.45 -14.09 -4.81
N GLN A 138 -15.49 -15.39 -5.12
CA GLN A 138 -15.50 -15.94 -6.50
C GLN A 138 -14.31 -15.46 -7.34
N ARG A 139 -13.15 -15.31 -6.70
CA ARG A 139 -11.86 -14.96 -7.31
C ARG A 139 -10.88 -16.13 -7.18
N GLU A 140 -9.83 -16.09 -8.00
CA GLU A 140 -8.72 -17.04 -7.95
C GLU A 140 -7.48 -16.36 -7.35
N LEU A 141 -6.80 -17.06 -6.43
CA LEU A 141 -5.52 -16.60 -5.91
C LEU A 141 -4.39 -16.99 -6.86
N VAL A 142 -3.70 -16.00 -7.41
CA VAL A 142 -2.48 -16.18 -8.20
C VAL A 142 -1.30 -15.56 -7.45
N ILE A 143 -0.22 -16.33 -7.29
CA ILE A 143 1.03 -15.85 -6.70
C ILE A 143 2.08 -15.75 -7.81
N ALA A 144 2.66 -14.56 -7.96
CA ALA A 144 3.76 -14.30 -8.87
C ALA A 144 4.87 -13.57 -8.11
N VAL A 145 6.11 -13.93 -8.39
CA VAL A 145 7.32 -13.23 -7.93
C VAL A 145 7.89 -12.53 -9.16
N GLN A 146 8.26 -11.26 -9.01
CA GLN A 146 8.77 -10.41 -10.10
C GLN A 146 10.16 -9.88 -9.75
#